data_AF-A0A527ZSB2-F1
#
_entry.id   AF-A0A527ZSB2-F1
#
_cell.length_a   1.000
_cell.length_b   1.000
_cell.length_c   1.000
_cell.angle_alpha   90.00
_cell.angle_beta   90.00
_cell.angle_gamma   90.00
#
_symmetry.space_group_name_H-M   'P 1'
#
loop_
_entity.id
_entity.type
_entity.pdbx_description
1 polymer ?
#
loop_
_entity_poly.entity_id
_entity_poly.type
_entity_poly.pdbx_seq_one_letter_code
_entity_poly.pdbx_strand_id
1 'polypeptide(L)'
;VQHGAEQIAEVLGAGEGELDYVCSGINHQTWFVDVRVKGRKIGKDELVAAFEAHPVFSRQEKLRIDVLKRFGVYSTESNGHLSEYLPWYRKRPEETAKWIDMSDWIHGETGGYLRYSTETRNWFETEFPQFLEDAGKPFDPRRRSNEHASHILEALETGRVYRGHFNVRNDGVITNLPSDAIIESPGFVDRFGINMVAGITLPEACAATCISSINVQRMSVHAAISGDIDLLKLAVLHDPLVGAICTPEEVWQMVDEMVVAQAQWLPQFAHAIDGARERLSRATVKTREWKGVARREVRSIEEIRAEKEAMKLRAAG
;
A
#
# COMPACT_ATOMS: atom_id res chain seq x y z
N VAL A 1 4.82 -3.17 -6.75
CA VAL A 1 5.29 -2.87 -8.14
C VAL A 1 4.73 -3.82 -9.21
N GLN A 2 4.87 -5.15 -9.08
CA GLN A 2 4.52 -6.12 -10.14
C GLN A 2 3.10 -5.98 -10.70
N HIS A 3 2.07 -5.98 -9.84
CA HIS A 3 0.68 -5.80 -10.28
C HIS A 3 0.43 -4.51 -11.08
N GLY A 4 1.08 -3.40 -10.71
CA GLY A 4 0.97 -2.16 -11.47
C GLY A 4 1.60 -2.27 -12.87
N ALA A 5 2.68 -3.05 -13.01
CA ALA A 5 3.30 -3.31 -14.31
C ALA A 5 2.42 -4.23 -15.17
N GLU A 6 1.76 -5.23 -14.56
CA GLU A 6 0.79 -6.10 -15.23
C GLU A 6 -0.39 -5.29 -15.77
N GLN A 7 -0.95 -4.37 -14.98
CA GLN A 7 -2.00 -3.44 -15.44
C GLN A 7 -1.53 -2.56 -16.61
N ILE A 8 -0.31 -2.01 -16.53
CA ILE A 8 0.26 -1.21 -17.64
C ILE A 8 0.42 -2.08 -18.90
N ALA A 9 0.92 -3.31 -18.77
CA ALA A 9 1.06 -4.22 -19.90
C ALA A 9 -0.30 -4.52 -20.55
N GLU A 10 -1.32 -4.81 -19.73
CA GLU A 10 -2.67 -5.12 -20.18
C GLU A 10 -3.30 -3.95 -20.95
N VAL A 11 -3.27 -2.73 -20.40
CA VAL A 11 -3.90 -1.57 -21.07
C VAL A 11 -3.17 -1.16 -22.36
N LEU A 12 -1.86 -1.45 -22.45
CA LEU A 12 -1.06 -1.18 -23.65
C LEU A 12 -1.04 -2.36 -24.64
N GLY A 13 -1.65 -3.50 -24.29
CA GLY A 13 -1.60 -4.72 -25.10
C GLY A 13 -0.20 -5.28 -25.27
N ALA A 14 0.69 -5.07 -24.30
CA ALA A 14 2.06 -5.58 -24.31
C ALA A 14 2.09 -7.06 -23.92
N GLY A 15 2.78 -7.87 -24.73
CA GLY A 15 3.01 -9.28 -24.44
C GLY A 15 4.07 -9.51 -23.35
N GLU A 16 4.27 -10.78 -22.99
CA GLU A 16 5.29 -11.19 -22.02
C GLU A 16 6.69 -10.72 -22.46
N GLY A 17 7.39 -10.03 -21.58
CA GLY A 17 8.73 -9.50 -21.86
C GLY A 17 8.78 -8.28 -22.79
N GLU A 18 7.64 -7.72 -23.21
CA GLU A 18 7.61 -6.55 -24.08
C GLU A 18 7.60 -5.21 -23.30
N LEU A 19 7.28 -5.24 -22.00
CA LEU A 19 7.22 -4.07 -21.13
C LEU A 19 8.51 -3.92 -20.31
N ASP A 20 9.23 -2.82 -20.55
CA ASP A 20 10.35 -2.38 -19.72
C ASP A 20 9.92 -1.19 -18.86
N TYR A 21 10.37 -1.14 -17.61
CA TYR A 21 10.08 -0.01 -16.74
C TYR A 21 11.14 0.24 -15.65
N VAL A 22 11.18 1.50 -15.22
CA VAL A 22 11.84 1.96 -13.99
C VAL A 22 10.73 2.43 -13.05
N CYS A 23 10.61 1.79 -11.89
CA CYS A 23 9.65 2.14 -10.86
C CYS A 23 10.40 2.40 -9.54
N SER A 24 10.24 3.56 -8.94
CA SER A 24 11.05 3.93 -7.77
C SER A 24 10.31 4.87 -6.82
N GLY A 25 10.64 4.81 -5.52
CA GLY A 25 10.02 5.62 -4.48
C GLY A 25 10.31 5.04 -3.10
N ILE A 26 9.29 4.96 -2.25
CA ILE A 26 9.33 4.25 -0.96
C ILE A 26 8.28 3.13 -0.99
N ASN A 27 8.33 2.21 -0.02
CA ASN A 27 7.31 1.17 0.10
C ASN A 27 5.89 1.75 0.01
N HIS A 28 5.04 1.14 -0.81
CA HIS A 28 3.67 1.58 -1.08
C HIS A 28 3.52 2.98 -1.73
N GLN A 29 4.61 3.56 -2.22
CA GLN A 29 4.58 4.89 -2.84
C GLN A 29 5.68 5.01 -3.91
N THR A 30 5.78 4.00 -4.77
CA THR A 30 6.68 3.99 -5.92
C THR A 30 5.97 4.42 -7.20
N TRP A 31 6.74 4.98 -8.12
CA TRP A 31 6.24 5.66 -9.33
C TRP A 31 6.93 5.11 -10.57
N PHE A 32 6.16 4.79 -11.61
CA PHE A 32 6.66 4.36 -12.91
C PHE A 32 7.21 5.57 -13.68
N VAL A 33 8.51 5.87 -13.47
CA VAL A 33 9.19 7.06 -14.02
C VAL A 33 9.71 6.86 -15.45
N ASP A 34 9.86 5.61 -15.88
CA ASP A 34 10.10 5.26 -17.29
C ASP A 34 9.31 3.99 -17.62
N VAL A 35 8.58 4.02 -18.74
CA VAL A 35 7.75 2.92 -19.23
C VAL A 35 8.00 2.81 -20.72
N ARG A 36 8.36 1.62 -21.20
CA ARG A 36 8.62 1.37 -22.61
C ARG A 36 7.97 0.06 -23.05
N VAL A 37 7.38 0.06 -24.23
CA VAL A 37 6.88 -1.16 -24.89
C VAL A 37 7.74 -1.41 -26.12
N LYS A 38 8.40 -2.57 -26.19
CA LYS A 38 9.35 -2.91 -27.27
C LYS A 38 10.41 -1.82 -27.47
N GLY A 39 10.91 -1.27 -26.35
CA GLY A 39 11.87 -0.17 -26.34
C GLY A 39 11.31 1.23 -26.66
N ARG A 40 10.05 1.36 -27.12
CA ARG A 40 9.42 2.66 -27.36
C ARG A 40 8.90 3.25 -26.06
N LYS A 41 9.37 4.45 -25.71
CA LYS A 41 8.88 5.18 -24.54
C LYS A 41 7.40 5.50 -24.68
N ILE A 42 6.64 5.22 -23.62
CA ILE A 42 5.21 5.50 -23.52
C ILE A 42 5.02 6.84 -22.82
N GLY A 43 4.28 7.73 -23.47
CA GLY A 43 3.95 9.04 -22.92
C GLY A 43 2.78 8.97 -21.94
N LYS A 44 2.70 10.00 -21.08
CA LYS A 44 1.57 10.19 -20.15
C LYS A 44 0.22 10.11 -20.86
N ASP A 45 0.02 10.87 -21.94
CA ASP A 45 -1.30 10.97 -22.59
C ASP A 45 -1.73 9.64 -23.23
N GLU A 46 -0.77 8.90 -23.79
CA GLU A 46 -0.99 7.53 -24.30
C GLU A 46 -1.41 6.59 -23.15
N LEU A 47 -0.71 6.62 -22.03
CA LEU A 47 -1.02 5.78 -20.88
C LEU A 47 -2.37 6.13 -20.24
N VAL A 48 -2.70 7.43 -20.15
CA VAL A 48 -4.02 7.89 -19.67
C VAL A 48 -5.12 7.36 -20.59
N ALA A 49 -4.99 7.55 -21.90
CA ALA A 49 -5.99 7.10 -22.87
C ALA A 49 -6.19 5.57 -22.81
N ALA A 50 -5.11 4.80 -22.65
CA ALA A 50 -5.17 3.36 -22.49
C ALA A 50 -5.95 2.92 -21.24
N PHE A 51 -5.66 3.53 -20.07
CA PHE A 51 -6.40 3.24 -18.84
C PHE A 51 -7.88 3.64 -18.91
N GLU A 52 -8.19 4.78 -19.54
CA GLU A 52 -9.58 5.25 -19.69
C GLU A 52 -10.39 4.41 -20.67
N ALA A 53 -9.74 3.86 -21.71
CA ALA A 53 -10.36 2.94 -22.65
C ALA A 53 -10.57 1.53 -22.07
N HIS A 54 -9.77 1.14 -21.06
CA HIS A 54 -9.85 -0.20 -20.47
C HIS A 54 -11.20 -0.41 -19.77
N PRO A 55 -11.97 -1.46 -20.11
CA PRO A 55 -13.34 -1.62 -19.64
C PRO A 55 -13.42 -1.85 -18.15
N VAL A 56 -12.36 -2.28 -17.45
CA VAL A 56 -12.38 -2.55 -16.00
C VAL A 56 -11.64 -1.46 -15.22
N PHE A 57 -10.40 -1.19 -15.59
CA PHE A 57 -9.53 -0.28 -14.84
C PHE A 57 -9.97 1.18 -14.89
N SER A 58 -10.68 1.60 -15.95
CA SER A 58 -11.31 2.93 -16.00
C SER A 58 -12.28 3.20 -14.85
N ARG A 59 -12.87 2.14 -14.26
CA ARG A 59 -13.76 2.21 -13.10
C ARG A 59 -13.03 1.97 -11.78
N GLN A 60 -12.11 0.99 -11.75
CA GLN A 60 -11.42 0.57 -10.53
C GLN A 60 -10.27 1.49 -10.11
N GLU A 61 -9.59 2.13 -11.07
CA GLU A 61 -8.34 2.88 -10.84
C GLU A 61 -8.52 4.41 -11.01
N LYS A 62 -9.74 4.92 -10.77
CA LYS A 62 -10.12 6.34 -10.96
C LYS A 62 -9.14 7.32 -10.33
N LEU A 63 -8.67 7.04 -9.13
CA LEU A 63 -7.72 7.88 -8.41
C LEU A 63 -6.34 7.82 -9.06
N ARG A 64 -5.82 6.61 -9.36
CA ARG A 64 -4.50 6.47 -9.99
C ARG A 64 -4.47 7.07 -11.40
N ILE A 65 -5.59 7.05 -12.13
CA ILE A 65 -5.74 7.74 -13.40
C ILE A 65 -5.69 9.26 -13.19
N ASP A 66 -6.37 9.81 -12.18
CA ASP A 66 -6.29 11.26 -11.86
C ASP A 66 -4.88 11.67 -11.40
N VAL A 67 -4.21 10.83 -10.61
CA VAL A 67 -2.80 11.00 -10.23
C VAL A 67 -1.91 10.98 -11.47
N LEU A 68 -2.05 10.01 -12.37
CA LEU A 68 -1.31 9.96 -13.64
C LEU A 68 -1.51 11.23 -14.47
N LYS A 69 -2.75 11.74 -14.56
CA LYS A 69 -3.07 13.00 -15.24
C LYS A 69 -2.39 14.21 -14.62
N ARG A 70 -2.15 14.22 -13.31
CA ARG A 70 -1.57 15.38 -12.59
C ARG A 70 -0.05 15.29 -12.44
N PHE A 71 0.45 14.11 -12.09
CA PHE A 71 1.85 13.83 -11.78
C PHE A 71 2.65 13.44 -13.03
N GLY A 72 1.96 13.00 -14.09
CA GLY A 72 2.58 12.56 -15.34
C GLY A 72 3.12 11.13 -15.31
N VAL A 73 3.06 10.46 -14.16
CA VAL A 73 3.53 9.09 -13.94
C VAL A 73 2.51 8.28 -13.16
N TYR A 74 2.46 6.98 -13.41
CA TYR A 74 1.57 6.06 -12.71
C TYR A 74 2.21 5.60 -11.39
N SER A 75 1.42 5.35 -10.36
CA SER A 75 1.89 4.86 -9.04
C SER A 75 1.53 3.39 -8.86
N THR A 76 2.26 2.63 -8.04
CA THR A 76 2.12 1.17 -7.95
C THR A 76 0.96 0.66 -7.12
N GLU A 77 0.62 1.34 -6.03
CA GLU A 77 -0.35 0.80 -5.08
C GLU A 77 -1.76 0.89 -5.59
N SER A 78 -2.60 -0.03 -5.10
CA SER A 78 -4.00 -0.08 -5.50
C SER A 78 -4.69 1.25 -5.26
N ASN A 79 -5.76 1.50 -6.04
CA ASN A 79 -6.57 2.72 -5.93
C ASN A 79 -6.91 3.10 -4.47
N GLY A 80 -7.28 2.10 -3.66
CA GLY A 80 -7.58 2.27 -2.25
C GLY A 80 -6.39 2.64 -1.39
N HIS A 81 -5.29 1.89 -1.46
CA HIS A 81 -4.11 2.14 -0.64
C HIS A 81 -3.44 3.47 -1.01
N LEU A 82 -3.32 3.80 -2.29
CA LEU A 82 -2.73 5.07 -2.71
C LEU A 82 -3.52 6.28 -2.18
N SER A 83 -4.85 6.16 -2.06
CA SER A 83 -5.69 7.24 -1.52
C SER A 83 -5.40 7.60 -0.07
N GLU A 84 -4.73 6.73 0.68
CA GLU A 84 -4.38 6.93 2.10
C GLU A 84 -3.11 7.77 2.25
N TYR A 85 -2.20 7.67 1.28
CA TYR A 85 -0.96 8.45 1.25
C TYR A 85 -1.11 9.85 0.64
N LEU A 86 -2.27 10.14 0.03
CA LEU A 86 -2.53 11.38 -0.69
C LEU A 86 -3.65 12.19 -0.03
N PRO A 87 -3.38 13.39 0.53
CA PRO A 87 -4.30 14.11 1.42
C PRO A 87 -5.54 14.68 0.71
N TRP A 88 -5.66 14.50 -0.60
CA TRP A 88 -6.67 15.14 -1.44
C TRP A 88 -7.89 14.25 -1.70
N TYR A 89 -7.74 12.92 -1.67
CA TYR A 89 -8.75 12.01 -2.22
C TYR A 89 -9.74 11.46 -1.20
N ARG A 90 -9.38 11.46 0.09
CA ARG A 90 -10.28 11.09 1.19
C ARG A 90 -10.78 12.27 2.02
N LYS A 91 -10.41 13.50 1.63
CA LYS A 91 -10.61 14.75 2.39
C LYS A 91 -12.07 15.02 2.80
N ARG A 92 -13.01 14.73 1.90
CA ARG A 92 -14.44 15.06 2.07
C ARG A 92 -15.30 13.81 1.90
N PRO A 93 -16.10 13.42 2.92
CA PRO A 93 -16.92 12.22 2.83
C PRO A 93 -17.84 12.18 1.59
N GLU A 94 -18.44 13.31 1.24
CA GLU A 94 -19.33 13.48 0.09
C GLU A 94 -18.61 13.34 -1.26
N GLU A 95 -17.29 13.56 -1.31
CA GLU A 95 -16.47 13.41 -2.52
C GLU A 95 -15.84 12.02 -2.62
N THR A 96 -15.80 11.25 -1.53
CA THR A 96 -15.04 10.02 -1.41
C THR A 96 -15.50 8.92 -2.39
N ALA A 97 -16.81 8.84 -2.65
CA ALA A 97 -17.40 7.90 -3.62
C ALA A 97 -16.97 8.18 -5.08
N LYS A 98 -16.50 9.39 -5.40
CA LYS A 98 -15.95 9.71 -6.72
C LYS A 98 -14.70 8.87 -7.00
N TRP A 99 -13.88 8.65 -5.97
CA TRP A 99 -12.55 8.07 -6.11
C TRP A 99 -12.50 6.57 -5.85
N ILE A 100 -13.44 6.05 -5.05
CA ILE A 100 -13.49 4.63 -4.66
C ILE A 100 -14.34 3.83 -5.63
N ASP A 101 -13.92 2.62 -5.95
CA ASP A 101 -14.78 1.59 -6.54
C ASP A 101 -15.11 0.55 -5.47
N MET A 102 -16.37 0.12 -5.44
CA MET A 102 -16.84 -0.81 -4.40
C MET A 102 -16.80 -2.27 -4.86
N SER A 103 -16.28 -2.62 -6.05
CA SER A 103 -16.27 -4.02 -6.51
C SER A 103 -15.44 -4.92 -5.60
N ASP A 104 -14.30 -4.41 -5.13
CA ASP A 104 -13.38 -5.08 -4.20
C ASP A 104 -12.91 -4.12 -3.09
N TRP A 105 -12.56 -4.65 -1.92
CA TRP A 105 -12.11 -3.85 -0.78
C TRP A 105 -10.86 -3.04 -1.11
N ILE A 106 -9.99 -3.57 -1.96
CA ILE A 106 -8.69 -2.99 -2.30
C ILE A 106 -8.79 -1.69 -3.12
N HIS A 107 -9.98 -1.40 -3.67
CA HIS A 107 -10.24 -0.21 -4.47
C HIS A 107 -10.67 1.02 -3.65
N GLY A 108 -10.63 0.91 -2.32
CA GLY A 108 -10.72 2.06 -1.40
C GLY A 108 -11.92 2.02 -0.45
N GLU A 109 -12.54 0.86 -0.27
CA GLU A 109 -13.58 0.70 0.73
C GLU A 109 -13.09 1.14 2.12
N THR A 110 -13.85 2.01 2.79
CA THR A 110 -13.54 2.44 4.16
C THR A 110 -13.63 1.26 5.11
N GLY A 111 -12.52 0.92 5.76
CA GLY A 111 -12.43 -0.25 6.62
C GLY A 111 -12.49 -1.57 5.84
N GLY A 112 -12.28 -1.55 4.52
CA GLY A 112 -12.38 -2.73 3.66
C GLY A 112 -11.42 -3.85 4.06
N TYR A 113 -10.15 -3.50 4.37
CA TYR A 113 -9.17 -4.49 4.83
C TYR A 113 -9.53 -5.08 6.21
N LEU A 114 -10.07 -4.26 7.12
CA LEU A 114 -10.58 -4.73 8.42
C LEU A 114 -11.76 -5.69 8.23
N ARG A 115 -12.70 -5.36 7.35
CA ARG A 115 -13.83 -6.23 7.00
C ARG A 115 -13.33 -7.55 6.41
N TYR A 116 -12.47 -7.50 5.38
CA TYR A 116 -11.88 -8.68 4.76
C TYR A 116 -11.17 -9.57 5.78
N SER A 117 -10.36 -8.97 6.65
CA SER A 117 -9.67 -9.69 7.73
C SER A 117 -10.65 -10.30 8.73
N THR A 118 -11.72 -9.59 9.09
CA THR A 118 -12.75 -10.11 10.02
C THR A 118 -13.51 -11.29 9.43
N GLU A 119 -13.82 -11.23 8.14
CA GLU A 119 -14.50 -12.28 7.38
C GLU A 119 -13.62 -13.52 7.17
N THR A 120 -12.30 -13.34 7.09
CA THR A 120 -11.34 -14.41 6.75
C THR A 120 -10.50 -14.90 7.93
N ARG A 121 -10.56 -14.26 9.12
CA ARG A 121 -9.71 -14.59 10.28
C ARG A 121 -9.80 -16.05 10.74
N ASN A 122 -10.95 -16.69 10.53
CA ASN A 122 -11.19 -18.09 10.91
C ASN A 122 -10.82 -19.06 9.77
N TRP A 123 -9.98 -18.65 8.80
CA TRP A 123 -9.52 -19.52 7.70
C TRP A 123 -8.92 -20.84 8.20
N PHE A 124 -8.33 -20.86 9.41
CA PHE A 124 -7.81 -22.09 10.00
C PHE A 124 -8.90 -23.15 10.27
N GLU A 125 -10.13 -22.72 10.54
CA GLU A 125 -11.26 -23.63 10.76
C GLU A 125 -11.94 -24.02 9.43
N THR A 126 -11.91 -23.12 8.44
CA THR A 126 -12.75 -23.22 7.24
C THR A 126 -12.00 -23.63 5.97
N GLU A 127 -10.70 -23.32 5.87
CA GLU A 127 -9.87 -23.50 4.66
C GLU A 127 -8.67 -24.42 4.92
N PHE A 128 -8.15 -24.48 6.15
CA PHE A 128 -6.99 -25.31 6.47
C PHE A 128 -7.13 -26.80 6.12
N PRO A 129 -8.28 -27.49 6.35
CA PRO A 129 -8.42 -28.88 5.93
C PRO A 129 -8.22 -29.06 4.42
N GLN A 130 -8.70 -28.11 3.61
CA GLN A 130 -8.50 -28.11 2.16
C GLN A 130 -7.03 -27.84 1.82
N PHE A 131 -6.38 -26.89 2.48
CA PHE A 131 -4.94 -26.64 2.28
C PHE A 131 -4.09 -27.86 2.65
N LEU A 132 -4.47 -28.60 3.69
CA LEU A 132 -3.79 -29.82 4.12
C LEU A 132 -3.96 -30.94 3.08
N GLU A 133 -5.15 -31.10 2.52
CA GLU A 133 -5.39 -32.03 1.41
C GLU A 133 -4.58 -31.63 0.16
N ASP A 134 -4.59 -30.34 -0.19
CA ASP A 134 -3.84 -29.80 -1.33
C ASP A 134 -2.32 -29.94 -1.14
N ALA A 135 -1.81 -29.83 0.09
CA ALA A 135 -0.40 -30.06 0.41
C ALA A 135 0.05 -31.51 0.18
N GLY A 136 -0.88 -32.46 0.11
CA GLY A 136 -0.60 -33.85 -0.28
C GLY A 136 -0.37 -34.03 -1.79
N LYS A 137 -0.68 -33.03 -2.62
CA LYS A 137 -0.46 -33.09 -4.07
C LYS A 137 1.03 -32.84 -4.39
N PRO A 138 1.61 -33.54 -5.39
CA PRO A 138 2.99 -33.31 -5.79
C PRO A 138 3.25 -31.84 -6.18
N PHE A 139 4.33 -31.28 -5.66
CA PHE A 139 4.78 -29.94 -6.05
C PHE A 139 5.35 -29.97 -7.47
N ASP A 140 4.93 -29.04 -8.33
CA ASP A 140 5.55 -28.85 -9.65
C ASP A 140 6.76 -27.91 -9.50
N PRO A 141 8.00 -28.41 -9.58
CA PRO A 141 9.20 -27.60 -9.35
C PRO A 141 9.38 -26.47 -10.37
N ARG A 142 8.61 -26.46 -11.46
CA ARG A 142 8.62 -25.40 -12.47
C ARG A 142 7.67 -24.27 -12.14
N ARG A 143 6.70 -24.49 -11.25
CA ARG A 143 5.72 -23.49 -10.84
C ARG A 143 6.20 -22.83 -9.55
N ARG A 144 6.34 -21.51 -9.60
CA ARG A 144 6.78 -20.70 -8.48
C ARG A 144 5.89 -19.48 -8.38
N SER A 145 5.63 -19.02 -7.16
CA SER A 145 4.94 -17.76 -6.98
C SER A 145 5.84 -16.60 -7.42
N ASN A 146 5.23 -15.44 -7.67
CA ASN A 146 5.94 -14.22 -8.01
C ASN A 146 6.61 -13.56 -6.79
N GLU A 147 6.53 -14.20 -5.61
CA GLU A 147 7.11 -13.72 -4.35
C GLU A 147 8.64 -13.68 -4.41
N HIS A 148 9.20 -12.55 -3.99
CA HIS A 148 10.62 -12.25 -4.16
C HIS A 148 11.55 -13.15 -3.34
N ALA A 149 11.13 -13.63 -2.17
CA ALA A 149 12.01 -14.25 -1.17
C ALA A 149 12.83 -15.44 -1.71
N SER A 150 12.16 -16.38 -2.38
CA SER A 150 12.87 -17.54 -2.93
C SER A 150 13.80 -17.17 -4.10
N HIS A 151 13.61 -16.01 -4.76
CA HIS A 151 14.39 -15.60 -5.94
C HIS A 151 15.67 -14.94 -5.46
N ILE A 152 15.55 -14.14 -4.39
CA ILE A 152 16.67 -13.58 -3.66
C ILE A 152 17.58 -14.71 -3.15
N LEU A 153 17.01 -15.72 -2.47
CA LEU A 153 17.80 -16.85 -1.97
C LEU A 153 18.47 -17.64 -3.10
N GLU A 154 17.74 -17.98 -4.16
CA GLU A 154 18.33 -18.67 -5.32
C GLU A 154 19.49 -17.86 -5.93
N ALA A 155 19.33 -16.54 -6.08
CA ALA A 155 20.35 -15.68 -6.65
C ALA A 155 21.62 -15.62 -5.80
N LEU A 156 21.48 -15.51 -4.47
CA LEU A 156 22.59 -15.54 -3.53
C LEU A 156 23.34 -16.89 -3.56
N GLU A 157 22.58 -17.99 -3.55
CA GLU A 157 23.15 -19.34 -3.45
C GLU A 157 23.76 -19.84 -4.77
N THR A 158 23.14 -19.51 -5.91
CA THR A 158 23.50 -20.07 -7.22
C THR A 158 24.24 -19.06 -8.10
N GLY A 159 24.05 -17.76 -7.90
CA GLY A 159 24.52 -16.71 -8.81
C GLY A 159 23.58 -16.47 -10.01
N ARG A 160 22.41 -17.12 -10.06
CA ARG A 160 21.37 -16.81 -11.07
C ARG A 160 20.81 -15.41 -10.77
N VAL A 161 21.24 -14.41 -11.57
CA VAL A 161 20.88 -13.01 -11.35
C VAL A 161 19.37 -12.82 -11.30
N TYR A 162 18.90 -12.14 -10.26
CA TYR A 162 17.50 -11.79 -10.09
C TYR A 162 17.29 -10.28 -10.09
N ARG A 163 16.46 -9.76 -10.99
CA ARG A 163 16.05 -8.35 -10.99
C ARG A 163 14.75 -8.20 -10.21
N GLY A 164 14.73 -7.28 -9.24
CA GLY A 164 13.55 -7.00 -8.41
C GLY A 164 13.49 -5.55 -7.96
N HIS A 165 12.55 -5.25 -7.06
CA HIS A 165 12.48 -3.98 -6.34
C HIS A 165 12.70 -4.28 -4.86
N PHE A 166 13.61 -3.54 -4.22
CA PHE A 166 14.05 -3.86 -2.87
C PHE A 166 13.91 -2.66 -1.96
N ASN A 167 13.50 -2.95 -0.71
CA ASN A 167 13.48 -1.99 0.36
C ASN A 167 14.86 -1.92 1.03
N VAL A 168 15.60 -0.84 0.78
CA VAL A 168 16.97 -0.64 1.28
C VAL A 168 17.18 0.82 1.70
N ARG A 169 18.24 1.10 2.48
CA ARG A 169 18.68 2.47 2.73
C ARG A 169 19.03 3.15 1.41
N ASN A 170 18.56 4.39 1.22
CA ASN A 170 18.68 5.12 -0.04
C ASN A 170 20.13 5.28 -0.51
N ASP A 171 21.01 5.82 0.34
CA ASP A 171 22.45 5.97 0.05
C ASP A 171 22.79 6.46 -1.39
N GLY A 172 22.02 7.42 -1.90
CA GLY A 172 22.21 8.00 -3.24
C GLY A 172 21.55 7.24 -4.40
N VAL A 173 20.80 6.17 -4.15
CA VAL A 173 20.03 5.44 -5.17
C VAL A 173 18.99 6.36 -5.81
N ILE A 174 18.18 7.02 -4.99
CA ILE A 174 17.25 8.07 -5.38
C ILE A 174 17.84 9.42 -4.95
N THR A 175 18.27 10.21 -5.93
CA THR A 175 19.13 11.39 -5.72
C THR A 175 18.45 12.55 -5.00
N ASN A 176 17.12 12.62 -5.07
CA ASN A 176 16.32 13.69 -4.46
C ASN A 176 15.46 13.20 -3.28
N LEU A 177 15.85 12.10 -2.64
CA LEU A 177 15.33 11.67 -1.32
C LEU A 177 16.46 11.64 -0.28
N PRO A 178 16.15 11.73 1.03
CA PRO A 178 17.17 11.63 2.09
C PRO A 178 17.97 10.33 2.02
N SER A 179 19.27 10.38 2.32
CA SER A 179 20.18 9.23 2.19
C SER A 179 19.91 8.11 3.22
N ASP A 180 19.34 8.46 4.37
CA ASP A 180 19.03 7.56 5.47
C ASP A 180 17.65 6.88 5.33
N ALA A 181 16.79 7.37 4.44
CA ALA A 181 15.46 6.83 4.24
C ALA A 181 15.49 5.41 3.64
N ILE A 182 14.53 4.57 4.01
CA ILE A 182 14.30 3.29 3.33
C ILE A 182 13.47 3.55 2.08
N ILE A 183 14.03 3.23 0.93
CA ILE A 183 13.40 3.40 -0.38
C ILE A 183 13.02 2.04 -0.96
N GLU A 184 12.11 2.03 -1.94
CA GLU A 184 11.83 0.87 -2.79
C GLU A 184 12.20 1.23 -4.23
N SER A 185 13.16 0.50 -4.81
CA SER A 185 13.77 0.85 -6.10
C SER A 185 14.33 -0.40 -6.81
N PRO A 186 14.52 -0.41 -8.14
CA PRO A 186 15.11 -1.54 -8.85
C PRO A 186 16.52 -1.88 -8.39
N GLY A 187 16.78 -3.18 -8.30
CA GLY A 187 18.12 -3.72 -8.07
C GLY A 187 18.27 -5.11 -8.65
N PHE A 188 19.48 -5.65 -8.51
CA PHE A 188 19.86 -7.00 -8.91
C PHE A 188 20.41 -7.74 -7.72
N VAL A 189 20.03 -9.02 -7.58
CA VAL A 189 20.63 -9.94 -6.62
C VAL A 189 21.50 -10.92 -7.40
N ASP A 190 22.73 -11.09 -6.93
CA ASP A 190 23.65 -12.11 -7.42
C ASP A 190 24.48 -12.68 -6.24
N ARG A 191 25.57 -13.40 -6.53
CA ARG A 191 26.42 -14.01 -5.50
C ARG A 191 27.08 -12.99 -4.55
N PHE A 192 27.17 -11.72 -4.96
CA PHE A 192 27.77 -10.64 -4.17
C PHE A 192 26.75 -9.86 -3.34
N GLY A 193 25.46 -10.18 -3.46
CA GLY A 193 24.39 -9.56 -2.67
C GLY A 193 23.43 -8.74 -3.53
N ILE A 194 22.83 -7.73 -2.89
CA ILE A 194 21.86 -6.82 -3.52
C ILE A 194 22.61 -5.59 -4.04
N ASN A 195 22.51 -5.35 -5.35
CA ASN A 195 23.13 -4.25 -6.07
C ASN A 195 22.04 -3.33 -6.63
N MET A 196 21.94 -2.11 -6.13
CA MET A 196 20.87 -1.17 -6.49
C MET A 196 21.23 -0.33 -7.73
N VAL A 197 20.21 0.02 -8.53
CA VAL A 197 20.39 0.95 -9.66
C VAL A 197 20.38 2.38 -9.14
N ALA A 198 21.55 3.01 -9.06
CA ALA A 198 21.69 4.35 -8.49
C ALA A 198 21.48 5.49 -9.50
N GLY A 199 21.36 6.73 -8.99
CA GLY A 199 21.25 7.93 -9.81
C GLY A 199 19.85 8.23 -10.33
N ILE A 200 18.81 7.64 -9.73
CA ILE A 200 17.41 7.88 -10.11
C ILE A 200 16.95 9.20 -9.52
N THR A 201 16.42 10.11 -10.34
CA THR A 201 15.74 11.32 -9.86
C THR A 201 14.24 11.18 -10.08
N LEU A 202 13.45 11.27 -9.00
CA LEU A 202 11.99 11.26 -9.10
C LEU A 202 11.49 12.62 -9.60
N PRO A 203 10.36 12.68 -10.32
CA PRO A 203 9.65 13.93 -10.55
C PRO A 203 9.37 14.64 -9.21
N GLU A 204 9.50 15.98 -9.18
CA GLU A 204 9.43 16.74 -7.93
C GLU A 204 8.14 16.49 -7.14
N ALA A 205 7.00 16.38 -7.83
CA ALA A 205 5.71 16.07 -7.21
C ALA A 205 5.72 14.69 -6.52
N CYS A 206 6.39 13.69 -7.12
CA CYS A 206 6.51 12.35 -6.54
C CYS A 206 7.45 12.36 -5.32
N ALA A 207 8.59 13.04 -5.45
CA ALA A 207 9.56 13.20 -4.36
C ALA A 207 8.95 13.92 -3.16
N ALA A 208 8.16 14.99 -3.39
CA ALA A 208 7.47 15.73 -2.34
C ALA A 208 6.52 14.83 -1.53
N THR A 209 5.70 14.00 -2.21
CA THR A 209 4.85 13.02 -1.52
C THR A 209 5.69 12.02 -0.72
N CYS A 210 6.81 11.52 -1.28
CA CYS A 210 7.67 10.57 -0.56
C CYS A 210 8.29 11.21 0.67
N ILE A 211 8.78 12.45 0.58
CA ILE A 211 9.38 13.18 1.71
C ILE A 211 8.38 13.37 2.84
N SER A 212 7.11 13.65 2.54
CA SER A 212 6.05 13.75 3.55
C SER A 212 5.94 12.44 4.35
N SER A 213 5.81 11.31 3.66
CA SER A 213 5.70 9.98 4.27
C SER A 213 6.97 9.58 5.02
N ILE A 214 8.16 9.89 4.48
CA ILE A 214 9.46 9.64 5.14
C ILE A 214 9.56 10.38 6.47
N ASN A 215 9.09 11.63 6.53
CA ASN A 215 9.13 12.42 7.76
C ASN A 215 8.20 11.85 8.84
N VAL A 216 7.01 11.36 8.46
CA VAL A 216 6.10 10.66 9.37
C VAL A 216 6.76 9.38 9.90
N GLN A 217 7.32 8.55 9.01
CA GLN A 217 8.03 7.32 9.40
C GLN A 217 9.18 7.60 10.37
N ARG A 218 10.00 8.62 10.08
CA ARG A 218 11.13 9.01 10.92
C ARG A 218 10.69 9.44 12.32
N MET A 219 9.69 10.32 12.42
CA MET A 219 9.17 10.76 13.72
C MET A 219 8.55 9.60 14.50
N SER A 220 7.79 8.73 13.83
CA SER A 220 7.19 7.54 14.44
C SER A 220 8.24 6.59 15.01
N VAL A 221 9.32 6.31 14.26
CA VAL A 221 10.42 5.46 14.74
C VAL A 221 11.12 6.10 15.94
N HIS A 222 11.44 7.39 15.87
CA HIS A 222 12.08 8.10 16.99
C HIS A 222 11.20 8.06 18.24
N ALA A 223 9.91 8.39 18.11
CA ALA A 223 8.95 8.37 19.21
C ALA A 223 8.79 6.97 19.81
N ALA A 224 8.69 5.93 18.98
CA ALA A 224 8.57 4.55 19.45
C ALA A 224 9.80 4.07 20.24
N ILE A 225 11.01 4.47 19.82
CA ILE A 225 12.25 4.08 20.49
C ILE A 225 12.45 4.86 21.79
N SER A 226 12.20 6.18 21.78
CA SER A 226 12.42 7.03 22.96
C SER A 226 11.26 7.02 23.96
N GLY A 227 10.08 6.54 23.56
CA GLY A 227 8.84 6.70 24.32
C GLY A 227 8.29 8.13 24.32
N ASP A 228 8.74 8.99 23.40
CA ASP A 228 8.33 10.40 23.34
C ASP A 228 6.89 10.52 22.78
N ILE A 229 5.94 10.71 23.69
CA ILE A 229 4.52 10.85 23.37
C ILE A 229 4.20 12.13 22.58
N ASP A 230 4.95 13.21 22.78
CA ASP A 230 4.71 14.47 22.09
C ASP A 230 5.20 14.37 20.64
N LEU A 231 6.35 13.74 20.41
CA LEU A 231 6.82 13.43 19.06
C LEU A 231 5.90 12.45 18.34
N LEU A 232 5.30 11.47 19.04
CA LEU A 232 4.30 10.59 18.45
C LEU A 232 3.07 11.37 17.96
N LYS A 233 2.59 12.32 18.76
CA LYS A 233 1.47 13.20 18.39
C LYS A 233 1.79 14.05 17.17
N LEU A 234 3.01 14.59 17.10
CA LEU A 234 3.49 15.34 15.94
C LEU A 234 3.64 14.43 14.70
N ALA A 235 4.08 13.18 14.85
CA ALA A 235 4.16 12.22 13.76
C ALA A 235 2.78 11.98 13.14
N VAL A 236 1.77 11.74 13.99
CA VAL A 236 0.38 11.53 13.55
C VAL A 236 -0.21 12.81 12.96
N LEU A 237 0.09 13.99 13.51
CA LEU A 237 -0.35 15.27 12.94
C LEU A 237 0.15 15.50 11.51
N HIS A 238 1.37 15.03 11.20
CA HIS A 238 1.98 15.13 9.88
C HIS A 238 1.53 14.06 8.89
N ASP A 239 0.81 13.02 9.34
CA ASP A 239 0.25 12.02 8.43
C ASP A 239 -0.70 12.69 7.42
N PRO A 240 -0.57 12.43 6.10
CA PRO A 240 -1.37 13.12 5.09
C PRO A 240 -2.88 12.91 5.25
N LEU A 241 -3.32 11.70 5.63
CA LEU A 241 -4.73 11.42 5.81
C LEU A 241 -5.25 12.08 7.09
N VAL A 242 -4.49 12.01 8.17
CA VAL A 242 -4.84 12.70 9.42
C VAL A 242 -4.91 14.20 9.21
N GLY A 243 -3.88 14.82 8.63
CA GLY A 243 -3.85 16.26 8.36
C GLY A 243 -4.93 16.73 7.36
N ALA A 244 -5.51 15.81 6.59
CA ALA A 244 -6.63 16.12 5.70
C ALA A 244 -7.99 16.16 6.42
N ILE A 245 -8.15 15.39 7.51
CA ILE A 245 -9.45 15.09 8.13
C ILE A 245 -9.57 15.63 9.56
N CYS A 246 -8.49 15.65 10.32
CA CYS A 246 -8.49 15.94 11.75
C CYS A 246 -7.97 17.35 12.07
N THR A 247 -8.53 17.96 13.12
CA THR A 247 -7.94 19.13 13.77
C THR A 247 -6.81 18.72 14.73
N PRO A 248 -5.93 19.65 15.17
CA PRO A 248 -4.91 19.34 16.17
C PRO A 248 -5.47 18.73 17.47
N GLU A 249 -6.59 19.25 17.99
CA GLU A 249 -7.22 18.71 19.20
C GLU A 249 -7.72 17.27 19.00
N GLU A 250 -8.33 16.98 17.84
CA GLU A 250 -8.75 15.62 17.45
C GLU A 250 -7.56 14.67 17.41
N VAL A 251 -6.41 15.11 16.86
CA VAL A 251 -5.18 14.31 16.83
C VAL A 251 -4.66 14.02 18.23
N TRP A 252 -4.59 15.02 19.11
CA TRP A 252 -4.07 14.84 20.47
C TRP A 252 -4.91 13.84 21.26
N GLN A 253 -6.24 13.94 21.15
CA GLN A 253 -7.14 13.01 21.80
C GLN A 253 -7.05 11.60 21.19
N MET A 254 -7.06 11.49 19.85
CA MET A 254 -6.97 10.20 19.15
C MET A 254 -5.69 9.44 19.53
N VAL A 255 -4.55 10.12 19.62
CA VAL A 255 -3.29 9.48 20.04
C VAL A 255 -3.36 9.01 21.49
N ASP A 256 -3.93 9.81 22.40
CA ASP A 256 -4.13 9.39 23.79
C ASP A 256 -5.04 8.14 23.87
N GLU A 257 -6.13 8.09 23.09
CA GLU A 257 -7.03 6.92 22.99
C GLU A 257 -6.27 5.67 22.49
N MET A 258 -5.50 5.80 21.40
CA MET A 258 -4.76 4.69 20.80
C MET A 258 -3.68 4.15 21.73
N VAL A 259 -2.91 5.03 22.39
CA VAL A 259 -1.83 4.63 23.30
C VAL A 259 -2.39 3.94 24.55
N VAL A 260 -3.53 4.41 25.10
CA VAL A 260 -4.20 3.73 26.21
C VAL A 260 -4.73 2.36 25.78
N ALA A 261 -5.38 2.27 24.61
CA ALA A 261 -5.91 1.01 24.08
C ALA A 261 -4.80 -0.02 23.79
N GLN A 262 -3.62 0.45 23.38
CA GLN A 262 -2.48 -0.40 23.03
C GLN A 262 -1.41 -0.49 24.13
N ALA A 263 -1.69 -0.03 25.35
CA ALA A 263 -0.69 0.09 26.42
C ALA A 263 0.09 -1.22 26.70
N GLN A 264 -0.56 -2.38 26.59
CA GLN A 264 0.09 -3.69 26.77
C GLN A 264 1.15 -4.01 25.70
N TRP A 265 1.01 -3.43 24.50
CA TRP A 265 1.87 -3.67 23.34
C TRP A 265 2.91 -2.57 23.14
N LEU A 266 2.77 -1.44 23.84
CA LEU A 266 3.59 -0.24 23.70
C LEU A 266 4.33 0.12 25.01
N PRO A 267 5.17 -0.77 25.54
CA PRO A 267 5.77 -0.60 26.87
C PRO A 267 6.67 0.63 26.99
N GLN A 268 7.25 1.13 25.90
CA GLN A 268 8.05 2.36 25.88
C GLN A 268 7.26 3.59 26.32
N PHE A 269 5.94 3.58 26.12
CA PHE A 269 5.03 4.66 26.50
C PHE A 269 4.37 4.45 27.87
N ALA A 270 4.79 3.43 28.65
CA ALA A 270 4.17 3.10 29.94
C ALA A 270 4.08 4.31 30.89
N HIS A 271 5.11 5.17 30.90
CA HIS A 271 5.16 6.37 31.73
C HIS A 271 4.13 7.45 31.32
N ALA A 272 3.64 7.42 30.08
CA ALA A 272 2.69 8.40 29.54
C ALA A 272 1.23 7.97 29.67
N ILE A 273 0.96 6.70 30.01
CA ILE A 273 -0.40 6.12 30.00
C ILE A 273 -1.34 6.81 30.99
N ASP A 274 -0.90 7.03 32.23
CA ASP A 274 -1.76 7.63 33.25
C ASP A 274 -2.07 9.10 32.92
N GLY A 275 -1.10 9.83 32.37
CA GLY A 275 -1.31 11.18 31.85
C GLY A 275 -2.26 11.20 30.66
N ALA A 276 -2.21 10.20 29.76
CA ALA A 276 -3.16 10.07 28.67
C ALA A 276 -4.58 9.81 29.20
N ARG A 277 -4.77 8.90 30.16
CA ARG A 277 -6.06 8.66 30.81
C ARG A 277 -6.64 9.91 31.47
N GLU A 278 -5.80 10.71 32.13
CA GLU A 278 -6.22 11.96 32.76
C GLU A 278 -6.61 13.04 31.73
N ARG A 279 -5.95 13.09 30.57
CA ARG A 279 -6.37 13.98 29.46
C ARG A 279 -7.71 13.52 28.87
N LEU A 280 -7.89 12.21 28.67
CA LEU A 280 -9.13 11.63 28.16
C LEU A 280 -10.33 11.86 29.09
N SER A 281 -10.14 11.84 30.42
CA SER A 281 -11.25 12.11 31.36
C SER A 281 -11.76 13.57 31.31
N ARG A 282 -10.98 14.48 30.72
CA ARG A 282 -11.30 15.91 30.56
C ARG A 282 -11.45 16.32 29.09
N ALA A 283 -11.49 15.35 28.17
CA ALA A 283 -11.45 15.62 26.75
C ALA A 283 -12.71 16.35 26.28
N THR A 284 -12.53 17.35 25.42
CA THR A 284 -13.61 18.20 24.90
C THR A 284 -13.94 17.94 23.44
N VAL A 285 -13.12 17.14 22.74
CA VAL A 285 -13.40 16.78 21.33
C VAL A 285 -14.61 15.87 21.33
N LYS A 286 -15.66 16.31 20.62
CA LYS A 286 -16.89 15.53 20.48
C LYS A 286 -16.67 14.43 19.46
N THR A 287 -16.77 13.19 19.90
CA THR A 287 -16.90 12.06 18.98
C THR A 287 -18.31 12.03 18.40
N ARG A 288 -18.45 11.39 17.24
CA ARG A 288 -19.75 11.09 16.63
C ARG A 288 -19.77 9.63 16.24
N GLU A 289 -20.93 9.00 16.43
CA GLU A 289 -21.18 7.68 15.87
C GLU A 289 -21.17 7.78 14.34
N TRP A 290 -20.12 7.26 13.71
CA TRP A 290 -19.93 7.35 12.27
C TRP A 290 -19.42 6.02 11.72
N LYS A 291 -20.21 5.41 10.84
CA LYS A 291 -19.84 4.15 10.18
C LYS A 291 -18.72 4.32 9.14
N GLY A 292 -18.45 5.54 8.68
CA GLY A 292 -17.62 5.80 7.49
C GLY A 292 -18.45 5.94 6.22
N VAL A 293 -17.87 6.54 5.18
CA VAL A 293 -18.43 6.54 3.81
C VAL A 293 -17.90 5.35 3.02
N ALA A 294 -18.66 4.85 2.03
CA ALA A 294 -18.21 3.76 1.16
C ALA A 294 -17.72 2.52 1.93
N ARG A 295 -18.58 1.98 2.80
CA ARG A 295 -18.29 0.82 3.67
C ARG A 295 -19.33 -0.27 3.44
N ARG A 296 -18.90 -1.53 3.37
CA ARG A 296 -19.80 -2.68 3.38
C ARG A 296 -19.96 -3.21 4.81
N GLU A 297 -21.09 -3.85 5.06
CA GLU A 297 -21.30 -4.60 6.29
C GLU A 297 -20.44 -5.87 6.27
N VAL A 298 -20.02 -6.32 7.46
CA VAL A 298 -19.26 -7.56 7.62
C VAL A 298 -20.19 -8.74 7.33
N ARG A 299 -19.82 -9.58 6.37
CA ARG A 299 -20.60 -10.78 6.02
C ARG A 299 -20.43 -11.89 7.05
N SER A 300 -21.45 -12.71 7.23
CA SER A 300 -21.37 -13.95 8.01
C SER A 300 -20.60 -15.05 7.25
N ILE A 301 -20.17 -16.08 7.98
CA ILE A 301 -19.49 -17.24 7.38
C ILE A 301 -20.43 -17.96 6.39
N GLU A 302 -21.72 -18.04 6.70
CA GLU A 302 -22.74 -18.64 5.83
C GLU A 302 -22.88 -17.88 4.52
N GLU A 303 -22.92 -16.54 4.57
CA GLU A 303 -22.96 -15.69 3.39
C GLU A 303 -21.73 -15.89 2.51
N ILE A 304 -20.53 -15.88 3.10
CA ILE A 304 -19.26 -16.10 2.38
C ILE A 304 -19.23 -17.48 1.72
N ARG A 305 -19.69 -18.53 2.42
CA ARG A 305 -19.76 -19.89 1.87
C ARG A 305 -20.73 -19.98 0.70
N ALA A 306 -21.91 -19.40 0.83
CA ALA A 306 -22.90 -19.37 -0.25
C ALA A 306 -22.38 -18.64 -1.49
N GLU A 307 -21.68 -17.53 -1.32
CA GLU A 307 -21.03 -16.79 -2.42
C GLU A 307 -19.91 -17.60 -3.08
N LYS A 308 -19.02 -18.24 -2.29
CA LYS A 308 -17.94 -19.10 -2.84
C LYS A 308 -18.52 -20.25 -3.66
N GLU A 309 -19.57 -20.91 -3.19
CA GLU A 309 -20.24 -21.99 -3.94
C GLU A 309 -20.94 -21.46 -5.21
N ALA A 310 -21.63 -20.32 -5.13
CA ALA A 310 -22.21 -19.69 -6.31
C ALA A 310 -21.16 -19.30 -7.36
N MET A 311 -19.98 -18.84 -6.92
CA MET A 311 -18.87 -18.46 -7.81
C MET A 311 -18.23 -19.69 -8.45
N LYS A 312 -18.04 -20.79 -7.72
CA LYS A 312 -17.61 -22.08 -8.28
C LYS A 312 -18.59 -22.60 -9.35
N LEU A 313 -19.89 -22.53 -9.07
CA LEU A 313 -20.93 -22.96 -10.02
C LEU A 313 -20.91 -22.13 -11.31
N ARG A 314 -20.68 -20.81 -11.21
CA ARG A 314 -20.54 -19.92 -12.37
C ARG A 314 -19.26 -20.16 -13.16
N ALA A 315 -18.17 -20.59 -12.52
CA ALA A 315 -16.91 -20.89 -13.20
C ALA A 315 -16.92 -22.27 -13.89
N ALA A 316 -17.85 -23.15 -13.50
CA ALA A 316 -17.99 -24.50 -14.03
C ALA A 316 -19.00 -24.63 -15.19
N GLY A 317 -19.74 -23.56 -15.52
CA GLY A 317 -20.72 -23.50 -16.61
C GLY A 317 -20.34 -22.48 -17.66
#